data_AF-Q17306-F1
#
_entry.id   AF-Q17306-F1
#
_cell.length_a   1.000
_cell.length_b   1.000
_cell.length_c   1.000
_cell.angle_alpha   90.00
_cell.angle_beta   90.00
_cell.angle_gamma   90.00
#
_symmetry.space_group_name_H-M   'P 1'
#
loop_
_entity.id
_entity.type
_entity.pdbx_description
1 polymer ?
#
loop_
_entity_poly.entity_id
_entity_poly.type
_entity_poly.pdbx_seq_one_letter_code
_entity_poly.pdbx_strand_id
1 'polypeptide(L)'
;MTPKPNTSNPNVGLPLLSKDSPDIESLLILNPKVQSKANAVPSAVTKKNKHNWKRNEEKGCGASCGESKLKNDFRDIKHTTLSERGALKEAMRCVMNFSFLVNRSFCKIGFLNCFPFSHFVDTCDVVIFVKNQFS
;
A
#
# COMPACT_ATOMS: atom_id res chain seq x y z
N MET A 1 28.16 -38.54 38.33
CA MET A 1 28.27 -39.25 37.03
C MET A 1 26.86 -39.49 36.52
N THR A 2 26.35 -38.61 35.68
CA THR A 2 25.06 -38.82 34.99
C THR A 2 25.32 -39.68 33.75
N PRO A 3 24.48 -40.69 33.45
CA PRO A 3 24.67 -41.51 32.26
C PRO A 3 24.49 -40.64 31.01
N LYS A 4 25.47 -40.68 30.10
CA LYS A 4 25.34 -40.07 28.77
C LYS A 4 24.19 -40.76 28.02
N PRO A 5 23.30 -40.02 27.34
CA PRO A 5 22.34 -40.62 26.44
C PRO A 5 23.09 -41.34 25.31
N ASN A 6 22.70 -42.59 25.14
CA ASN A 6 23.30 -43.59 24.28
C ASN A 6 22.98 -43.27 22.82
N THR A 7 23.99 -42.78 22.10
CA THR A 7 23.95 -42.62 20.65
C THR A 7 24.01 -43.98 19.98
N SER A 8 22.86 -44.53 19.58
CA SER A 8 22.80 -45.56 18.55
C SER A 8 21.44 -45.55 17.87
N ASN A 9 21.26 -44.65 16.91
CA ASN A 9 20.32 -44.87 15.82
C ASN A 9 20.99 -44.48 14.50
N PRO A 10 21.44 -45.44 13.67
CA PRO A 10 22.20 -45.17 12.44
C PRO A 10 21.35 -44.64 11.27
N ASN A 11 20.14 -44.14 11.54
CA ASN A 11 19.29 -43.46 10.57
C ASN A 11 19.16 -41.96 10.89
N VAL A 12 20.27 -41.24 11.03
CA VAL A 12 20.24 -39.79 10.79
C VAL A 12 20.23 -39.63 9.28
N GLY A 13 19.04 -39.78 8.69
CA GLY A 13 18.82 -39.62 7.26
C GLY A 13 19.36 -38.27 6.80
N LEU A 14 20.06 -38.28 5.66
CA LEU A 14 20.49 -37.07 4.99
C LEU A 14 19.32 -36.06 4.91
N PRO A 15 19.56 -34.76 5.19
CA PRO A 15 18.51 -33.76 5.12
C PRO A 15 17.90 -33.76 3.71
N LEU A 16 16.57 -33.92 3.65
CA LEU A 16 15.84 -33.91 2.40
C LEU A 16 15.92 -32.50 1.79
N LEU A 17 16.83 -32.32 0.83
CA LEU A 17 17.17 -31.01 0.24
C LEU A 17 15.99 -30.30 -0.43
N SER A 18 14.95 -31.04 -0.80
CA SER A 18 13.73 -30.52 -1.44
C SER A 18 12.65 -30.07 -0.46
N LYS A 19 12.89 -30.15 0.87
CA LYS A 19 11.97 -29.65 1.89
C LYS A 19 12.61 -28.54 2.72
N ASP A 20 11.79 -27.57 3.08
CA ASP A 20 12.17 -26.48 3.94
C ASP A 20 12.46 -26.99 5.37
N SER A 21 13.41 -26.34 6.04
CA SER A 21 13.68 -26.56 7.46
C SER A 21 12.55 -25.97 8.33
N PRO A 22 12.36 -26.42 9.58
CA PRO A 22 11.30 -25.89 10.45
C PRO A 22 11.38 -24.37 10.66
N ASP A 23 12.59 -23.81 10.67
CA ASP A 23 12.80 -22.36 10.78
C ASP A 23 12.28 -21.63 9.54
N ILE A 24 12.54 -22.16 8.35
CA ILE A 24 12.04 -21.60 7.08
C ILE A 24 10.52 -21.75 7.01
N GLU A 25 9.98 -22.91 7.38
CA GLU A 25 8.52 -23.13 7.42
C GLU A 25 7.80 -22.10 8.31
N SER A 26 8.43 -21.68 9.42
CA SER A 26 7.88 -20.65 10.31
C SER A 26 7.81 -19.26 9.66
N LEU A 27 8.77 -18.92 8.79
CA LEU A 27 8.77 -17.67 8.02
C LEU A 27 7.73 -17.70 6.90
N LEU A 28 7.49 -18.88 6.31
CA LEU A 28 6.57 -19.06 5.19
C LEU A 28 5.10 -19.23 5.62
N ILE A 29 4.76 -19.03 6.89
CA ILE A 29 3.38 -19.18 7.42
C ILE A 29 2.39 -18.25 6.70
N LEU A 30 2.80 -17.02 6.36
CA LEU A 30 1.93 -16.02 5.73
C LEU A 30 1.99 -16.01 4.20
N ASN A 31 2.76 -16.92 3.59
CA ASN A 31 2.79 -17.03 2.15
C ASN A 31 1.42 -17.47 1.62
N PRO A 32 0.93 -16.86 0.53
CA PRO A 32 -0.36 -17.19 -0.03
C PRO A 32 -0.38 -18.64 -0.50
N LYS A 33 -1.37 -19.40 -0.02
CA LYS A 33 -1.62 -20.80 -0.39
C LYS A 33 -3.06 -20.94 -0.88
N VAL A 34 -3.27 -21.78 -1.90
CA VAL A 34 -4.62 -22.05 -2.41
C VAL A 34 -5.40 -22.85 -1.37
N GLN A 35 -6.52 -22.29 -0.91
CA GLN A 35 -7.43 -22.96 0.02
C GLN A 35 -8.41 -23.83 -0.78
N SER A 36 -8.43 -25.14 -0.51
CA SER A 36 -9.35 -26.07 -1.18
C SER A 36 -10.77 -26.06 -0.61
N LYS A 37 -10.99 -25.38 0.51
CA LYS A 37 -12.26 -25.34 1.26
C LYS A 37 -12.60 -23.91 1.66
N ALA A 38 -13.87 -23.69 2.02
CA ALA A 38 -14.32 -22.41 2.56
C ALA A 38 -13.75 -22.15 3.96
N ASN A 39 -13.46 -20.88 4.25
CA ASN A 39 -13.01 -20.44 5.57
C ASN A 39 -14.21 -19.96 6.40
N ALA A 40 -14.45 -20.58 7.56
CA ALA A 40 -15.54 -20.23 8.46
C ALA A 40 -14.97 -19.52 9.71
N VAL A 41 -15.15 -18.21 9.80
CA VAL A 41 -14.75 -17.39 10.95
C VAL A 41 -15.97 -16.66 11.53
N PRO A 42 -16.25 -16.77 12.84
CA PRO A 42 -17.39 -16.08 13.45
C PRO A 42 -17.34 -14.56 13.28
N SER A 43 -18.51 -13.94 13.11
CA SER A 43 -18.64 -12.49 12.93
C SER A 43 -18.08 -11.68 14.11
N ALA A 44 -18.17 -12.22 15.33
CA ALA A 44 -17.58 -11.60 16.51
C ALA A 44 -16.05 -11.48 16.40
N VAL A 45 -15.38 -12.50 15.83
CA VAL A 45 -13.92 -12.52 15.66
C VAL A 45 -13.51 -11.60 14.51
N THR A 46 -14.22 -11.63 13.38
CA THR A 46 -13.91 -10.76 12.24
C THR A 46 -14.09 -9.27 12.56
N LYS A 47 -15.09 -8.91 13.37
CA LYS A 47 -15.28 -7.53 13.87
C LYS A 47 -14.10 -7.06 14.72
N LYS A 48 -13.63 -7.88 15.65
CA LYS A 48 -12.44 -7.58 16.48
C LYS A 48 -11.19 -7.45 15.61
N ASN A 49 -10.96 -8.40 14.71
CA ASN A 49 -9.78 -8.41 13.84
C ASN A 49 -9.76 -7.26 12.82
N LYS A 50 -10.92 -6.74 12.40
CA LYS A 50 -11.02 -5.60 11.48
C LYS A 50 -10.29 -4.36 12.00
N HIS A 51 -10.27 -4.13 13.31
CA HIS A 51 -9.60 -2.97 13.91
C HIS A 51 -8.07 -3.02 13.74
N ASN A 52 -7.48 -4.21 13.71
CA ASN A 52 -6.03 -4.39 13.55
C ASN A 52 -5.52 -4.00 12.15
N TRP A 53 -6.39 -3.94 11.14
CA TRP A 53 -6.02 -3.70 9.73
C TRP A 53 -6.62 -2.42 9.16
N LYS A 54 -7.22 -1.57 10.00
CA LYS A 54 -7.92 -0.35 9.58
C LYS A 54 -6.91 0.73 9.15
N ARG A 55 -6.97 1.16 7.88
CA ARG A 55 -6.09 2.22 7.32
C ARG A 55 -6.73 3.61 7.27
N ASN A 56 -8.03 3.65 7.01
CA ASN A 56 -8.77 4.90 6.89
C ASN A 56 -9.31 5.33 8.26
N GLU A 57 -9.83 6.54 8.35
CA GLU A 57 -10.51 7.01 9.55
C GLU A 57 -11.78 6.17 9.88
N GLU A 58 -12.13 6.14 11.16
CA GLU A 58 -13.36 5.54 11.68
C GLU A 58 -14.56 6.34 11.16
N LYS A 59 -15.50 5.66 10.48
CA LYS A 59 -16.75 6.29 10.04
C LYS A 59 -17.64 6.45 11.28
N GLY A 60 -17.70 7.65 11.85
CA GLY A 60 -18.44 7.92 13.08
C GLY A 60 -17.62 8.49 14.24
N CYS A 61 -16.31 8.71 14.04
CA CYS A 61 -15.57 9.64 14.90
C CYS A 61 -16.20 11.02 14.71
N GLY A 62 -16.98 11.50 15.68
CA GLY A 62 -17.56 12.85 15.63
C GLY A 62 -16.47 13.94 15.68
N ALA A 63 -16.91 15.20 15.67
CA ALA A 63 -16.07 16.42 15.75
C ALA A 63 -14.97 16.40 16.85
N SER A 64 -15.12 15.52 17.85
CA SER A 64 -14.17 15.29 18.94
C SER A 64 -12.79 14.75 18.54
N CYS A 65 -12.60 14.15 17.36
CA CYS A 65 -11.36 13.42 17.06
C CYS A 65 -10.26 14.25 16.39
N GLY A 66 -10.58 15.45 15.86
CA GLY A 66 -9.65 16.25 15.06
C GLY A 66 -9.33 17.63 15.64
N GLU A 67 -10.32 18.36 16.16
CA GLU A 67 -10.15 19.80 16.45
C GLU A 67 -9.18 20.10 17.59
N SER A 68 -9.16 19.31 18.66
CA SER A 68 -8.24 19.53 19.78
C SER A 68 -6.78 19.16 19.48
N LYS A 69 -6.55 18.32 18.46
CA LYS A 69 -5.23 17.76 18.12
C LYS A 69 -4.49 18.53 17.03
N LEU A 70 -5.20 19.37 16.28
CA LEU A 70 -4.65 20.11 15.14
C LEU A 70 -4.18 21.53 15.51
N LYS A 71 -4.18 21.90 16.80
CA LYS A 71 -3.70 23.21 17.24
C LYS A 71 -2.21 23.36 16.89
N ASN A 72 -1.89 24.41 16.13
CA ASN A 72 -0.54 24.73 15.62
C ASN A 72 0.07 23.67 14.68
N ASP A 73 -0.75 22.85 14.02
CA ASP A 73 -0.29 21.92 12.99
C ASP A 73 -0.48 22.54 11.59
N PHE A 74 0.63 22.83 10.91
CA PHE A 74 0.66 23.41 9.56
C PHE A 74 1.17 22.42 8.50
N ARG A 75 1.13 21.11 8.80
CA ARG A 75 1.52 20.07 7.84
C ARG A 75 0.59 20.10 6.62
N ASP A 76 1.13 19.66 5.48
CA ASP A 76 0.34 19.58 4.26
C ASP A 76 -0.75 18.51 4.36
N ILE A 77 -2.01 18.94 4.34
CA ILE A 77 -3.21 18.09 4.46
C ILE A 77 -3.89 17.81 3.11
N LYS A 78 -3.36 18.37 2.02
CA LYS A 78 -3.99 18.25 0.71
C LYS A 78 -4.02 16.78 0.27
N HIS A 79 -5.21 16.26 -0.02
CA HIS A 79 -5.39 14.92 -0.60
C HIS A 79 -4.85 14.78 -2.02
N THR A 80 -4.40 15.89 -2.63
CA THR A 80 -3.89 15.96 -4.00
C THR A 80 -2.37 16.04 -4.07
N THR A 81 -1.67 16.11 -2.94
CA THR A 81 -0.20 16.10 -2.93
C THR A 81 0.27 14.68 -3.28
N LEU A 82 1.02 14.56 -4.38
CA LEU A 82 1.53 13.29 -4.89
C LEU A 82 3.05 13.24 -4.73
N SER A 83 3.57 12.08 -4.32
CA SER A 83 5.01 11.77 -4.44
C SER A 83 5.35 11.51 -5.90
N GLU A 84 6.64 11.55 -6.27
CA GLU A 84 7.11 11.26 -7.63
C GLU A 84 6.49 9.97 -8.22
N ARG A 85 6.48 8.88 -7.45
CA ARG A 85 5.87 7.61 -7.87
C ARG A 85 4.36 7.73 -8.11
N GLY A 86 3.65 8.50 -7.29
CA GLY A 86 2.23 8.77 -7.46
C GLY A 86 1.97 9.65 -8.67
N ALA A 87 2.75 10.71 -8.82
CA ALA A 87 2.71 11.64 -9.94
C ALA A 87 2.91 10.93 -11.29
N LEU A 88 3.94 10.07 -11.41
CA LEU A 88 4.17 9.30 -12.63
C LEU A 88 2.99 8.38 -12.96
N LYS A 89 2.42 7.70 -11.96
CA LYS A 89 1.23 6.84 -12.17
C LYS A 89 0.01 7.64 -12.62
N GLU A 90 -0.25 8.80 -12.01
CA GLU A 90 -1.38 9.64 -12.40
C GLU A 90 -1.15 10.29 -13.77
N ALA A 91 0.08 10.71 -14.09
CA ALA A 91 0.42 11.24 -15.40
C ALA A 91 0.24 10.19 -16.52
N MET A 92 0.60 8.93 -16.29
CA MET A 92 0.40 7.85 -17.26
C MET A 92 -1.08 7.46 -17.46
N ARG A 93 -1.97 7.79 -16.50
CA ARG A 93 -3.42 7.59 -16.67
C ARG A 93 -4.04 8.64 -17.58
N CYS A 94 -3.42 9.81 -17.73
CA CYS A 94 -3.88 10.83 -18.64
C CYS A 94 -3.85 10.26 -20.07
N VAL A 95 -5.03 10.03 -20.63
CA VAL A 95 -5.17 9.57 -22.01
C VAL A 95 -4.70 10.66 -22.95
N MET A 96 -3.69 10.34 -23.78
CA MET A 96 -3.14 11.22 -24.81
C MET A 96 -4.11 11.30 -26.00
N ASN A 97 -5.30 11.84 -25.79
CA ASN A 97 -6.25 12.03 -26.90
C ASN A 97 -5.87 13.28 -27.71
N PHE A 98 -5.99 13.17 -29.04
CA PHE A 98 -5.75 14.27 -30.01
C PHE A 98 -6.70 15.47 -29.82
N SER A 99 -7.73 15.34 -28.97
CA SER A 99 -8.63 16.43 -28.57
C SER A 99 -8.21 17.04 -27.22
N PHE A 100 -7.00 17.58 -27.15
CA PHE A 100 -6.46 18.30 -25.99
C PHE A 100 -7.13 19.69 -25.74
N LEU A 101 -8.31 19.93 -26.32
CA LEU A 101 -9.00 21.22 -26.28
C LEU A 101 -10.04 21.35 -25.15
N VAL A 102 -10.46 20.27 -24.50
CA VAL A 102 -11.55 20.35 -23.50
C VAL A 102 -11.06 20.83 -22.13
N ASN A 103 -9.88 20.38 -21.67
CA ASN A 103 -9.33 20.81 -20.37
C ASN A 103 -8.51 22.10 -20.43
N ARG A 104 -8.00 22.49 -21.61
CA ARG A 104 -7.21 23.72 -21.78
C ARG A 104 -8.06 24.98 -21.57
N SER A 105 -9.35 24.93 -21.90
CA SER A 105 -10.28 26.05 -21.73
C SER A 105 -10.57 26.43 -20.27
N PHE A 106 -10.29 25.54 -19.30
CA PHE A 106 -10.50 25.81 -17.87
C PHE A 106 -9.21 26.08 -17.09
N CYS A 107 -8.04 26.00 -17.73
CA CYS A 107 -6.76 26.32 -17.12
C CYS A 107 -6.37 27.76 -17.49
N LYS A 108 -6.47 28.69 -16.54
CA LYS A 108 -6.12 30.10 -16.77
C LYS A 108 -4.64 30.33 -17.09
N ILE A 109 -3.77 29.36 -16.83
CA ILE A 109 -2.34 29.37 -17.17
C ILE A 109 -2.02 27.98 -17.73
N GLY A 110 -2.09 27.83 -19.05
CA GLY A 110 -2.01 26.52 -19.68
C GLY A 110 -0.58 26.04 -19.86
N PHE A 111 -0.17 24.99 -19.13
CA PHE A 111 0.97 24.12 -19.49
C PHE A 111 0.77 22.75 -18.83
N LEU A 112 0.04 21.86 -19.50
CA LEU A 112 0.08 20.44 -19.21
C LEU A 112 0.51 19.73 -20.50
N ASN A 113 1.82 19.73 -20.78
CA ASN A 113 2.35 18.69 -21.66
C ASN A 113 2.45 17.44 -20.78
N CYS A 114 1.57 16.49 -21.02
CA CYS A 114 1.60 15.21 -20.33
C CYS A 114 2.97 14.58 -20.56
N PHE A 115 3.65 14.17 -19.47
CA PHE A 115 4.98 13.61 -19.47
C PHE A 115 5.03 12.32 -20.31
N PRO A 116 5.99 12.23 -21.26
CA PRO A 116 6.80 11.04 -21.32
C PRO A 116 8.25 11.47 -21.48
N PHE A 117 9.00 11.54 -20.39
CA PHE A 117 10.43 11.20 -20.28
C PHE A 117 10.94 11.68 -18.93
N SER A 118 11.86 10.92 -18.36
CA SER A 118 12.45 11.02 -17.03
C SER A 118 13.36 12.23 -16.80
N HIS A 119 13.06 13.39 -17.39
CA HIS A 119 13.78 14.64 -17.15
C HIS A 119 13.04 15.48 -16.10
N PHE A 120 13.30 15.20 -14.83
CA PHE A 120 12.73 15.92 -13.68
C PHE A 120 13.14 17.41 -13.65
N VAL A 121 14.25 17.78 -14.29
CA VAL A 121 14.87 19.12 -14.17
C VAL A 121 14.12 20.20 -14.98
N ASP A 122 13.41 19.85 -16.06
CA ASP A 122 12.73 20.82 -16.94
C ASP A 122 11.29 21.13 -16.50
N THR A 123 10.84 20.56 -15.38
CA THR A 123 9.42 20.56 -14.97
C THR A 123 9.19 21.08 -13.55
N CYS A 124 10.18 21.78 -12.98
CA CYS A 124 10.12 22.34 -11.62
C CYS A 124 8.98 23.35 -11.39
N ASP A 125 8.28 23.81 -12.45
CA ASP A 125 7.06 24.63 -12.35
C ASP A 125 5.76 23.81 -12.30
N VAL A 126 5.82 22.47 -12.39
CA VAL A 126 4.64 21.62 -12.43
C VAL A 126 4.12 21.35 -11.02
N VAL A 127 3.34 22.29 -10.50
CA VAL A 127 2.35 21.99 -9.47
C VAL A 127 1.30 21.09 -10.12
N ILE A 128 1.36 19.78 -9.86
CA ILE A 128 0.36 18.82 -10.33
C ILE A 128 -0.96 19.12 -9.63
N PHE A 129 -1.78 20.00 -10.23
CA PHE A 129 -3.18 20.16 -9.87
C PHE A 129 -3.98 19.04 -10.53
N VAL A 130 -4.10 17.90 -9.85
CA VAL A 130 -5.17 16.94 -10.17
C VAL A 130 -6.48 17.57 -9.71
N LYS A 131 -7.15 18.31 -10.60
CA LYS A 131 -8.53 18.74 -10.34
C LYS A 131 -9.40 17.49 -10.33
N ASN A 132 -9.78 17.08 -9.11
CA ASN A 132 -10.75 16.04 -8.87
C ASN A 132 -12.14 16.58 -9.24
N GLN A 133 -12.54 16.46 -10.50
CA GLN A 133 -13.91 16.75 -10.95
C GLN A 133 -14.73 15.47 -10.84
N PHE A 134 -15.16 15.16 -9.63
CA PHE A 134 -16.29 14.26 -9.37
C PHE A 134 -17.17 14.90 -8.30
N SER A 135 -18.17 15.65 -8.78
CA SER A 135 -19.48 15.79 -8.15
C SER A 135 -20.54 15.83 -9.24
#